data_AF-A0A0K1Q3Y7-F1
#
_entry.id   AF-A0A0K1Q3Y7-F1
#
_cell.length_a   1.000
_cell.length_b   1.000
_cell.length_c   1.000
_cell.angle_alpha   90.00
_cell.angle_beta   90.00
_cell.angle_gamma   90.00
#
_symmetry.space_group_name_H-M   'P 1'
#
loop_
_entity.id
_entity.type
_entity.pdbx_description
1 polymer ?
#
loop_
_entity_poly.entity_id
_entity_poly.type
_entity_poly.pdbx_seq_one_letter_code
_entity_poly.pdbx_strand_id
1 'polypeptide(L)'
;MRMKSSVAAFVLATSVIGFGLVACGDDSEDGGTPLDPNSGIEPSKPGDDGGGNAKDGGQPDSGKKDSGDEKDSGTDAPEPDLVKSISLKVEDVIAGEQPVGPSSYGYASSKGAFGGTGTSWRYSKPSTGATNEKFEFYIPFTTADAKDKAAGLGEVPAHLGNVTLADIASIKLHTWRNDDTTADFTMVVYTVPHTTATENDASWYGKRLHVPLAAANALNAPISTWNEFTTGTGANSLRFWDYRNKNVAEGTQPANNYFSLADLQKGPVTPAGVTGARDYRTEQIRYISFATNSSDASFDGSIDGIEVVLKNGKAVKIDLEGDANLRRISASHAHLLEATPPDTDSSYGTPSTDAPYGGVGSSWAYVKDADSPAKGKFEFYLPFAAEPDATPPPPPVWDSARSHLGDFTIGEIKSISLRSRIAVADKDFTMIVYTLPDGTDDDKSWYGRRIHAQLNWAASRKAPVDTWNTFSTNAGDNQIRFWDTRKTDEQPGAAGQFTLAQMKAGAITPTGLSARDYRSEKVKFISLSTYSNETEFHGSIDGVEIQLDNGKSLFVDFDQ
;
A
#
# COMPACT_ATOMS: atom_id res chain seq x y z
N MET A 1 68.49 16.52 -7.63
CA MET A 1 67.26 15.75 -7.33
C MET A 1 66.28 16.74 -6.69
N ARG A 2 65.29 17.36 -7.37
CA ARG A 2 64.07 16.79 -8.02
C ARG A 2 63.44 15.73 -7.11
N MET A 3 62.23 15.91 -6.56
CA MET A 3 60.98 16.18 -7.27
C MET A 3 60.06 17.25 -6.64
N LYS A 4 59.32 17.90 -7.55
CA LYS A 4 58.19 18.82 -7.36
C LYS A 4 56.89 18.05 -7.63
N SER A 5 55.77 18.47 -7.05
CA SER A 5 54.51 18.79 -7.78
C SER A 5 53.47 19.31 -6.77
N SER A 6 53.13 20.61 -6.78
CA SER A 6 52.06 21.24 -7.59
C SER A 6 50.68 21.12 -6.95
N VAL A 7 50.29 22.13 -6.17
CA VAL A 7 48.90 22.43 -5.80
C VAL A 7 48.27 23.16 -6.99
N ALA A 8 47.21 22.61 -7.57
CA ALA A 8 46.39 23.27 -8.57
C ALA A 8 45.14 23.84 -7.88
N ALA A 9 45.01 25.16 -7.89
CA ALA A 9 43.82 25.89 -7.52
C ALA A 9 42.75 25.71 -8.60
N PHE A 10 41.53 25.36 -8.21
CA PHE A 10 40.37 25.42 -9.09
C PHE A 10 39.53 26.65 -8.76
N VAL A 11 39.23 27.39 -9.81
CA VAL A 11 38.50 28.66 -9.86
C VAL A 11 37.02 28.40 -9.63
N LEU A 12 36.40 29.10 -8.67
CA LEU A 12 34.95 29.22 -8.56
C LEU A 12 34.45 30.17 -9.65
N ALA A 13 33.67 29.66 -10.60
CA ALA A 13 32.87 30.47 -11.51
C ALA A 13 31.47 30.65 -10.91
N THR A 14 31.23 31.80 -10.30
CA THR A 14 29.88 32.28 -9.96
C THR A 14 29.21 32.80 -11.23
N SER A 15 28.12 32.14 -11.64
CA SER A 15 27.21 32.62 -12.68
C SER A 15 25.83 32.89 -12.08
N VAL A 16 25.32 34.07 -12.42
CA VAL A 16 24.10 34.73 -11.94
C VAL A 16 22.87 34.27 -12.71
N ILE A 17 21.78 33.94 -12.01
CA ILE A 17 20.38 34.15 -12.45
C ILE A 17 19.64 34.49 -11.13
N GLY A 18 19.08 35.68 -10.88
CA GLY A 18 18.37 36.58 -11.78
C GLY A 18 16.85 36.51 -11.53
N PHE A 19 16.39 36.52 -10.28
CA PHE A 19 14.95 36.65 -9.98
C PHE A 19 14.55 38.12 -9.95
N GLY A 20 13.90 38.57 -11.01
CA GLY A 20 13.15 39.82 -11.04
C GLY A 20 11.83 39.64 -10.30
N LEU A 21 11.75 40.20 -9.09
CA LEU A 21 10.50 40.58 -8.44
C LEU A 21 9.95 41.81 -9.16
N VAL A 22 8.77 41.69 -9.76
CA VAL A 22 7.94 42.85 -10.13
C VAL A 22 6.82 42.94 -9.10
N ALA A 23 6.92 43.95 -8.26
CA ALA A 23 5.85 44.50 -7.45
C ALA A 23 5.44 45.86 -8.06
N CYS A 24 4.16 46.03 -8.34
CA CYS A 24 3.40 47.28 -8.48
C CYS A 24 1.97 46.88 -8.09
N GLY A 25 1.42 47.32 -6.94
CA GLY A 25 0.79 48.63 -6.74
C GLY A 25 -0.71 48.48 -7.02
N ASP A 26 -1.58 48.24 -6.04
CA ASP A 26 -2.15 49.14 -5.01
C ASP A 26 -3.18 50.14 -5.58
N ASP A 27 -4.18 50.44 -4.74
CA ASP A 27 -5.38 51.30 -4.89
C ASP A 27 -6.61 50.66 -5.61
N SER A 28 -7.85 50.71 -5.11
CA SER A 28 -8.44 51.36 -3.94
C SER A 28 -9.89 50.87 -3.69
N GLU A 29 -10.28 50.91 -2.41
CA GLU A 29 -11.58 51.24 -1.80
C GLU A 29 -12.93 50.96 -2.51
N ASP A 30 -13.76 50.13 -1.86
CA ASP A 30 -15.12 50.44 -1.34
C ASP A 30 -15.80 49.09 -1.01
N GLY A 31 -16.31 48.79 0.18
CA GLY A 31 -17.21 49.60 1.00
C GLY A 31 -18.61 48.96 0.96
N GLY A 32 -18.95 48.14 1.97
CA GLY A 32 -20.35 47.83 2.28
C GLY A 32 -20.74 46.36 2.41
N THR A 33 -20.91 45.91 3.65
CA THR A 33 -22.02 45.05 4.09
C THR A 33 -22.70 45.79 5.26
N PRO A 34 -23.85 45.35 5.82
CA PRO A 34 -24.75 44.25 5.47
C PRO A 34 -26.23 44.68 5.45
N LEU A 35 -27.12 43.98 4.76
CA LEU A 35 -28.54 43.87 5.17
C LEU A 35 -29.18 42.59 4.61
N ASP A 36 -29.51 41.68 5.53
CA ASP A 36 -30.62 40.74 5.43
C ASP A 36 -31.78 41.34 6.25
N PRO A 37 -33.02 41.33 5.75
CA PRO A 37 -34.00 40.46 6.42
C PRO A 37 -35.03 39.82 5.48
N ASN A 38 -35.06 38.50 5.50
CA ASN A 38 -36.22 37.65 5.79
C ASN A 38 -37.63 38.13 5.35
N SER A 39 -38.19 37.47 4.32
CA SER A 39 -39.63 37.12 4.19
C SER A 39 -39.70 35.95 3.19
N GLY A 40 -40.13 34.74 3.55
CA GLY A 40 -41.47 34.42 4.00
C GLY A 40 -42.30 33.95 2.81
N ILE A 41 -42.04 32.72 2.30
CA ILE A 41 -42.92 32.05 1.33
C ILE A 41 -43.14 30.60 1.78
N GLU A 42 -44.40 30.30 2.06
CA GLU A 42 -44.95 28.99 2.42
C GLU A 42 -44.82 27.95 1.29
N PRO A 43 -44.69 26.65 1.59
CA PRO A 43 -44.85 25.60 0.59
C PRO A 43 -46.34 25.24 0.42
N SER A 44 -46.86 25.47 -0.78
CA SER A 44 -48.15 24.97 -1.23
C SER A 44 -48.12 23.45 -1.46
N LYS A 45 -49.12 22.78 -0.87
CA LYS A 45 -49.52 21.39 -1.20
C LYS A 45 -49.97 21.28 -2.66
N PRO A 46 -49.81 20.10 -3.28
CA PRO A 46 -50.78 19.60 -4.24
C PRO A 46 -51.67 18.53 -3.60
N GLY A 47 -53.01 18.70 -3.73
CA GLY A 47 -53.98 17.58 -3.70
C GLY A 47 -53.69 16.63 -4.88
N ASP A 48 -54.04 15.36 -4.89
CA ASP A 48 -55.25 14.63 -4.47
C ASP A 48 -56.53 15.07 -5.19
N ASP A 49 -56.64 14.56 -6.42
CA ASP A 49 -57.86 14.44 -7.19
C ASP A 49 -57.78 13.13 -7.98
N GLY A 50 -58.47 12.13 -7.44
CA GLY A 50 -58.68 10.85 -8.07
C GLY A 50 -59.77 10.85 -9.14
N GLY A 51 -59.98 9.66 -9.69
CA GLY A 51 -61.26 9.25 -10.28
C GLY A 51 -61.16 8.79 -11.73
N GLY A 52 -61.51 7.53 -12.00
CA GLY A 52 -61.82 7.09 -13.36
C GLY A 52 -61.82 5.59 -13.62
N ASN A 53 -62.80 4.87 -13.04
CA ASN A 53 -63.19 3.50 -13.40
C ASN A 53 -63.55 3.36 -14.90
N ALA A 54 -63.22 2.22 -15.52
CA ALA A 54 -64.12 1.51 -16.43
C ALA A 54 -63.73 0.02 -16.58
N LYS A 55 -64.68 -0.84 -16.19
CA LYS A 55 -64.75 -2.27 -16.51
C LYS A 55 -65.42 -2.47 -17.87
N ASP A 56 -65.00 -3.48 -18.61
CA ASP A 56 -65.75 -4.43 -19.45
C ASP A 56 -64.77 -4.95 -20.52
N GLY A 57 -64.63 -6.25 -20.80
CA GLY A 57 -65.65 -7.28 -20.91
C GLY A 57 -65.64 -7.76 -22.36
N GLY A 58 -65.07 -8.92 -22.66
CA GLY A 58 -65.02 -9.41 -24.04
C GLY A 58 -64.16 -10.64 -24.28
N GLN A 59 -64.68 -11.81 -23.90
CA GLN A 59 -64.31 -13.09 -24.52
C GLN A 59 -65.07 -13.22 -25.85
N PRO A 60 -64.49 -13.84 -26.88
CA PRO A 60 -65.10 -15.11 -27.28
C PRO A 60 -64.09 -16.22 -27.58
N ASP A 61 -64.65 -17.41 -27.42
CA ASP A 61 -64.16 -18.77 -27.60
C ASP A 61 -63.74 -19.09 -29.05
N SER A 62 -62.76 -20.01 -29.17
CA SER A 62 -62.78 -21.20 -30.05
C SER A 62 -61.42 -21.51 -30.67
N GLY A 63 -60.91 -22.72 -30.43
CA GLY A 63 -59.82 -23.27 -31.25
C GLY A 63 -58.98 -24.37 -30.61
N LYS A 64 -59.55 -25.58 -30.54
CA LYS A 64 -58.82 -26.86 -30.50
C LYS A 64 -57.49 -26.81 -31.26
N LYS A 65 -56.38 -27.22 -30.63
CA LYS A 65 -55.26 -27.85 -31.33
C LYS A 65 -54.46 -28.76 -30.39
N ASP A 66 -53.98 -29.84 -30.99
CA ASP A 66 -53.44 -31.06 -30.43
C ASP A 66 -52.33 -30.89 -29.40
N SER A 67 -52.44 -31.65 -28.32
CA SER A 67 -51.36 -32.00 -27.41
C SER A 67 -50.43 -33.02 -28.10
N GLY A 68 -49.47 -32.51 -28.86
CA GLY A 68 -48.26 -33.25 -29.23
C GLY A 68 -47.19 -32.96 -28.19
N ASP A 69 -46.93 -33.92 -27.31
CA ASP A 69 -45.74 -33.95 -26.45
C ASP A 69 -44.48 -34.11 -27.33
N GLU A 70 -44.02 -33.02 -27.94
CA GLU A 70 -42.63 -32.92 -28.39
C GLU A 70 -41.78 -32.62 -27.16
N LYS A 71 -41.13 -33.68 -26.64
CA LYS A 71 -39.93 -33.54 -25.82
C LYS A 71 -38.86 -32.87 -26.67
N ASP A 72 -38.87 -31.55 -26.69
CA ASP A 72 -37.75 -30.74 -27.16
C ASP A 72 -36.62 -30.90 -26.14
N SER A 73 -35.77 -31.90 -26.37
CA SER A 73 -34.50 -32.09 -25.67
C SER A 73 -33.39 -31.27 -26.32
N GLY A 74 -33.72 -30.09 -26.86
CA GLY A 74 -32.75 -29.08 -27.23
C GLY A 74 -31.90 -28.73 -26.02
N THR A 75 -30.71 -29.32 -25.93
CA THR A 75 -29.66 -28.84 -25.03
C THR A 75 -29.29 -27.44 -25.50
N ASP A 76 -29.95 -26.42 -24.93
CA ASP A 76 -29.55 -25.04 -25.10
C ASP A 76 -28.05 -24.95 -24.82
N ALA A 77 -27.28 -24.54 -25.83
CA ALA A 77 -25.88 -24.26 -25.65
C ALA A 77 -25.77 -23.22 -24.51
N PRO A 78 -24.93 -23.45 -23.49
CA PRO A 78 -24.84 -22.54 -22.35
C PRO A 78 -24.58 -21.13 -22.88
N GLU A 79 -25.37 -20.16 -22.41
CA GLU A 79 -25.17 -18.76 -22.76
C GLU A 79 -23.71 -18.37 -22.47
N PRO A 80 -23.02 -17.71 -23.40
CA PRO A 80 -21.63 -17.36 -23.21
C PRO A 80 -21.51 -16.47 -21.97
N ASP A 81 -20.58 -16.81 -21.09
CA ASP A 81 -20.25 -15.96 -19.95
C ASP A 81 -19.80 -14.59 -20.47
N LEU A 82 -20.59 -13.56 -20.20
CA LEU A 82 -20.34 -12.19 -20.66
C LEU A 82 -19.50 -11.41 -19.66
N VAL A 83 -19.37 -11.84 -18.40
CA VAL A 83 -18.69 -11.06 -17.37
C VAL A 83 -17.75 -11.95 -16.58
N LYS A 84 -16.46 -11.72 -16.75
CA LYS A 84 -15.43 -12.39 -15.97
C LYS A 84 -15.06 -11.60 -14.72
N SER A 85 -15.37 -12.13 -13.55
CA SER A 85 -14.87 -11.60 -12.27
C SER A 85 -13.53 -12.24 -11.89
N ILE A 86 -12.59 -11.42 -11.42
CA ILE A 86 -11.26 -11.81 -10.96
C ILE A 86 -11.04 -11.11 -9.62
N SER A 87 -10.84 -11.87 -8.54
CA SER A 87 -10.41 -11.35 -7.25
C SER A 87 -8.90 -11.51 -7.13
N LEU A 88 -8.18 -10.43 -6.81
CA LEU A 88 -6.73 -10.43 -6.65
C LEU A 88 -6.34 -10.00 -5.25
N LYS A 89 -5.67 -10.90 -4.54
CA LYS A 89 -5.02 -10.55 -3.28
C LYS A 89 -3.72 -9.82 -3.54
N VAL A 90 -3.41 -8.80 -2.74
CA VAL A 90 -2.19 -8.00 -2.93
C VAL A 90 -0.93 -8.88 -2.85
N GLU A 91 -0.96 -9.93 -2.03
CA GLU A 91 0.13 -10.87 -1.84
C GLU A 91 0.36 -11.75 -3.08
N ASP A 92 -0.71 -12.13 -3.79
CA ASP A 92 -0.63 -12.93 -5.02
C ASP A 92 0.05 -12.16 -6.15
N VAL A 93 -0.03 -10.83 -6.11
CA VAL A 93 0.60 -9.95 -7.11
C VAL A 93 2.06 -9.67 -6.74
N ILE A 94 2.35 -9.42 -5.47
CA ILE A 94 3.72 -9.24 -4.96
C ILE A 94 4.59 -10.50 -5.16
N ALA A 95 4.00 -11.69 -5.00
CA ALA A 95 4.74 -12.95 -5.10
C ALA A 95 5.09 -13.32 -6.55
N GLY A 96 4.27 -12.89 -7.53
CA GLY A 96 4.45 -13.22 -8.95
C GLY A 96 5.32 -12.22 -9.71
N GLU A 97 5.33 -10.97 -9.27
CA GLU A 97 6.07 -9.88 -9.91
C GLU A 97 6.86 -9.15 -8.82
N GLN A 98 8.19 -9.25 -8.82
CA GLN A 98 9.02 -8.27 -8.11
C GLN A 98 9.37 -7.21 -9.15
N PRO A 99 9.06 -5.91 -8.95
CA PRO A 99 9.34 -4.92 -9.96
C PRO A 99 10.86 -4.80 -10.06
N VAL A 100 11.39 -4.81 -11.28
CA VAL A 100 12.81 -4.51 -11.48
C VAL A 100 12.98 -3.00 -11.39
N GLY A 101 13.10 -2.45 -10.18
CA GLY A 101 13.28 -1.01 -9.93
C GLY A 101 12.70 -0.51 -8.60
N PRO A 102 12.68 0.82 -8.35
CA PRO A 102 12.17 1.45 -7.11
C PRO A 102 10.64 1.39 -6.96
N SER A 103 9.97 0.48 -7.65
CA SER A 103 8.50 0.38 -7.56
C SER A 103 8.16 -0.54 -6.40
N SER A 104 7.17 -0.16 -5.61
CA SER A 104 6.60 -0.97 -4.54
C SER A 104 5.16 -1.30 -4.90
N TYR A 105 4.70 -2.48 -4.51
CA TYR A 105 3.27 -2.78 -4.56
C TYR A 105 2.59 -2.18 -3.34
N GLY A 106 1.30 -1.86 -3.49
CA GLY A 106 0.46 -1.45 -2.37
C GLY A 106 0.35 -2.56 -1.30
N TYR A 107 -0.42 -2.29 -0.26
CA TYR A 107 -0.71 -3.19 0.84
C TYR A 107 -2.22 -3.18 1.14
N ALA A 108 -2.72 -4.19 1.86
CA ALA A 108 -4.13 -4.25 2.25
C ALA A 108 -4.54 -3.02 3.09
N SER A 109 -5.57 -2.31 2.63
CA SER A 109 -6.14 -1.12 3.27
C SER A 109 -6.93 -1.47 4.53
N SER A 110 -7.18 -0.51 5.43
CA SER A 110 -8.17 -0.71 6.53
C SER A 110 -9.55 -0.26 6.08
N LYS A 111 -9.63 0.33 4.89
CA LYS A 111 -10.88 0.74 4.29
C LYS A 111 -11.49 -0.50 3.64
N GLY A 112 -12.77 -0.71 3.93
CA GLY A 112 -13.55 -1.77 3.31
C GLY A 112 -13.37 -1.74 1.79
N ALA A 113 -13.31 -2.92 1.16
CA ALA A 113 -13.38 -3.04 -0.29
C ALA A 113 -14.57 -2.24 -0.83
N PHE A 114 -14.45 -1.72 -2.06
CA PHE A 114 -15.56 -1.02 -2.67
C PHE A 114 -16.77 -1.97 -2.81
N GLY A 115 -17.89 -1.63 -2.14
CA GLY A 115 -19.14 -2.39 -2.25
C GLY A 115 -19.29 -3.61 -1.34
N GLY A 116 -18.40 -3.86 -0.38
CA GLY A 116 -18.51 -5.08 0.44
C GLY A 116 -17.66 -5.15 1.72
N THR A 117 -17.58 -6.37 2.26
CA THR A 117 -16.70 -6.77 3.36
C THR A 117 -15.36 -7.22 2.80
N GLY A 118 -14.24 -6.74 3.34
CA GLY A 118 -12.90 -7.05 2.84
C GLY A 118 -11.99 -5.83 2.97
N THR A 119 -10.81 -5.87 2.38
CA THR A 119 -9.93 -4.70 2.29
C THR A 119 -9.66 -4.38 0.82
N SER A 120 -9.18 -3.18 0.52
CA SER A 120 -8.77 -2.75 -0.82
C SER A 120 -7.25 -2.66 -0.91
N TRP A 121 -6.68 -2.44 -2.11
CA TRP A 121 -5.25 -2.15 -2.22
C TRP A 121 -4.99 -0.68 -1.89
N ARG A 122 -4.18 -0.41 -0.88
CA ARG A 122 -3.69 0.92 -0.48
C ARG A 122 -2.23 1.08 -0.85
N TYR A 123 -1.86 2.25 -1.33
CA TYR A 123 -0.47 2.65 -1.40
C TYR A 123 -0.28 3.90 -0.56
N SER A 124 0.79 3.96 0.22
CA SER A 124 1.21 5.19 0.87
C SER A 124 2.69 5.40 0.65
N LYS A 125 3.02 6.57 0.10
CA LYS A 125 4.38 7.04 -0.07
C LYS A 125 4.67 8.08 1.02
N PRO A 126 5.65 7.85 1.91
CA PRO A 126 6.01 8.81 2.94
C PRO A 126 6.63 10.07 2.32
N SER A 127 6.48 11.22 2.99
CA SER A 127 6.91 12.53 2.51
C SER A 127 8.43 12.74 2.43
N THR A 128 9.24 11.78 2.92
CA THR A 128 10.69 11.96 3.16
C THR A 128 11.60 10.94 2.46
N GLY A 129 11.08 9.97 1.70
CA GLY A 129 11.77 8.70 1.43
C GLY A 129 12.59 8.53 0.17
N ALA A 130 11.94 8.45 -1.00
CA ALA A 130 12.65 8.24 -2.26
C ALA A 130 11.94 8.96 -3.40
N THR A 131 12.72 9.76 -4.17
CA THR A 131 12.23 10.50 -5.34
C THR A 131 11.71 9.60 -6.48
N ASN A 132 11.87 8.28 -6.36
CA ASN A 132 11.51 7.31 -7.40
C ASN A 132 10.53 6.23 -6.93
N GLU A 133 10.06 6.25 -5.68
CA GLU A 133 9.08 5.27 -5.24
C GLU A 133 7.73 5.52 -5.92
N LYS A 134 7.18 4.46 -6.51
CA LYS A 134 5.89 4.49 -7.19
C LYS A 134 5.15 3.17 -6.98
N PHE A 135 3.83 3.28 -6.84
CA PHE A 135 2.92 2.16 -7.05
C PHE A 135 2.75 1.94 -8.55
N GLU A 136 2.78 0.67 -8.99
CA GLU A 136 2.31 0.28 -10.32
C GLU A 136 1.62 -1.09 -10.28
N PHE A 137 0.39 -1.13 -10.81
CA PHE A 137 -0.38 -2.34 -11.03
C PHE A 137 -0.75 -2.45 -12.50
N TYR A 138 -0.55 -3.61 -13.14
CA TYR A 138 -0.75 -3.82 -14.57
C TYR A 138 -1.80 -4.91 -14.84
N ILE A 139 -2.81 -4.59 -15.65
CA ILE A 139 -3.76 -5.56 -16.21
C ILE A 139 -3.31 -5.91 -17.64
N PRO A 140 -2.88 -7.15 -17.92
CA PRO A 140 -2.46 -7.56 -19.26
C PRO A 140 -3.65 -7.79 -20.19
N PHE A 141 -3.56 -7.32 -21.43
CA PHE A 141 -4.53 -7.54 -22.50
C PHE A 141 -4.00 -8.44 -23.63
N THR A 142 -2.80 -9.01 -23.47
CA THR A 142 -2.24 -10.00 -24.40
C THR A 142 -1.84 -11.28 -23.65
N THR A 143 -1.97 -12.43 -24.31
CA THR A 143 -1.56 -13.73 -23.74
C THR A 143 -0.07 -13.77 -23.41
N ALA A 144 0.78 -13.12 -24.21
CA ALA A 144 2.21 -13.07 -23.99
C ALA A 144 2.56 -12.32 -22.70
N ASP A 145 1.89 -11.20 -22.47
CA ASP A 145 2.09 -10.36 -21.29
C ASP A 145 1.48 -10.94 -20.01
N ALA A 146 0.47 -11.79 -20.14
CA ALA A 146 -0.22 -12.45 -19.03
C ALA A 146 0.54 -13.64 -18.42
N LYS A 147 1.49 -14.23 -19.15
CA LYS A 147 2.10 -15.52 -18.80
C LYS A 147 2.80 -15.53 -17.43
N ASP A 148 3.39 -14.39 -17.06
CA ASP A 148 4.21 -14.24 -15.85
C ASP A 148 3.54 -13.30 -14.82
N LYS A 149 2.22 -13.12 -14.93
CA LYS A 149 1.44 -12.24 -14.06
C LYS A 149 0.78 -13.03 -12.93
N ALA A 150 0.31 -12.30 -11.91
CA ALA A 150 -0.43 -12.87 -10.79
C ALA A 150 -1.53 -13.85 -11.24
N ALA A 151 -1.78 -14.87 -10.41
CA ALA A 151 -2.82 -15.86 -10.68
C ALA A 151 -4.17 -15.17 -10.95
N GLY A 152 -4.86 -15.58 -12.02
CA GLY A 152 -6.13 -15.00 -12.46
C GLY A 152 -6.02 -13.92 -13.54
N LEU A 153 -4.94 -13.11 -13.58
CA LEU A 153 -4.78 -12.07 -14.62
C LEU A 153 -4.64 -12.63 -16.04
N GLY A 154 -4.16 -13.86 -16.18
CA GLY A 154 -4.12 -14.54 -17.47
C GLY A 154 -5.49 -14.86 -18.08
N GLU A 155 -6.55 -14.78 -17.28
CA GLU A 155 -7.91 -14.99 -17.74
C GLU A 155 -8.47 -13.77 -18.49
N VAL A 156 -7.89 -12.58 -18.29
CA VAL A 156 -8.29 -11.33 -18.98
C VAL A 156 -8.17 -11.48 -20.51
N PRO A 157 -6.98 -11.72 -21.10
CA PRO A 157 -6.85 -11.88 -22.55
C PRO A 157 -7.54 -13.16 -23.05
N ALA A 158 -7.65 -14.21 -22.23
CA ALA A 158 -8.37 -15.42 -22.60
C ALA A 158 -9.88 -15.20 -22.76
N HIS A 159 -10.47 -14.36 -21.90
CA HIS A 159 -11.90 -14.04 -21.92
C HIS A 159 -12.24 -12.96 -22.96
N LEU A 160 -11.49 -11.85 -22.98
CA LEU A 160 -11.78 -10.71 -23.86
C LEU A 160 -11.29 -10.91 -25.29
N GLY A 161 -10.21 -11.67 -25.50
CA GLY A 161 -9.50 -11.76 -26.78
C GLY A 161 -8.64 -10.53 -27.06
N ASN A 162 -8.32 -10.29 -28.34
CA ASN A 162 -7.59 -9.10 -28.74
C ASN A 162 -8.51 -7.87 -28.67
N VAL A 163 -8.17 -6.91 -27.81
CA VAL A 163 -8.95 -5.69 -27.60
C VAL A 163 -8.24 -4.51 -28.20
N THR A 164 -8.94 -3.72 -29.02
CA THR A 164 -8.49 -2.41 -29.47
C THR A 164 -9.16 -1.30 -28.67
N LEU A 165 -8.65 -0.06 -28.76
CA LEU A 165 -9.31 1.08 -28.10
C LEU A 165 -10.74 1.30 -28.62
N ALA A 166 -11.02 0.97 -29.90
CA ALA A 166 -12.37 1.08 -30.45
C ALA A 166 -13.37 0.09 -29.83
N ASP A 167 -12.89 -1.03 -29.28
CA ASP A 167 -13.75 -2.08 -28.72
C ASP A 167 -14.25 -1.75 -27.32
N ILE A 168 -13.57 -0.86 -26.59
CA ILE A 168 -13.95 -0.47 -25.23
C ILE A 168 -15.28 0.28 -25.26
N ALA A 169 -16.26 -0.17 -24.47
CA ALA A 169 -17.48 0.58 -24.18
C ALA A 169 -17.27 1.51 -22.98
N SER A 170 -16.69 0.98 -21.89
CA SER A 170 -16.39 1.79 -20.72
C SER A 170 -15.24 1.21 -19.89
N ILE A 171 -14.55 2.08 -19.17
CA ILE A 171 -13.67 1.73 -18.06
C ILE A 171 -14.22 2.41 -16.81
N LYS A 172 -14.29 1.68 -15.69
CA LYS A 172 -14.60 2.22 -14.37
C LYS A 172 -13.57 1.76 -13.35
N LEU A 173 -13.37 2.56 -12.31
CA LEU A 173 -12.60 2.21 -11.12
C LEU A 173 -13.07 3.03 -9.93
N HIS A 174 -12.70 2.59 -8.74
CA HIS A 174 -12.99 3.28 -7.49
C HIS A 174 -11.68 3.66 -6.79
N THR A 175 -11.59 4.88 -6.29
CA THR A 175 -10.46 5.30 -5.45
C THR A 175 -10.93 5.94 -4.14
N TRP A 176 -10.10 5.79 -3.11
CA TRP A 176 -10.27 6.42 -1.81
C TRP A 176 -9.00 7.21 -1.49
N ARG A 177 -9.11 8.52 -1.27
CA ARG A 177 -7.99 9.36 -0.82
C ARG A 177 -8.08 9.64 0.68
N ASN A 178 -6.98 9.54 1.41
CA ASN A 178 -6.96 9.83 2.84
C ASN A 178 -6.62 11.29 3.17
N ASP A 179 -6.04 12.02 2.22
CA ASP A 179 -5.54 13.40 2.39
C ASP A 179 -5.85 14.21 1.12
N ASP A 180 -6.29 15.46 1.28
CA ASP A 180 -6.67 16.35 0.18
C ASP A 180 -5.47 16.96 -0.54
N THR A 181 -4.30 16.91 0.09
CA THR A 181 -3.02 17.35 -0.46
C THR A 181 -2.31 16.27 -1.28
N THR A 182 -2.71 15.00 -1.12
CA THR A 182 -2.10 13.89 -1.87
C THR A 182 -2.61 13.82 -3.31
N ALA A 183 -1.71 13.49 -4.24
CA ALA A 183 -2.07 13.18 -5.62
C ALA A 183 -3.03 11.97 -5.65
N ASP A 184 -3.85 11.88 -6.69
CA ASP A 184 -4.67 10.68 -6.96
C ASP A 184 -3.91 9.72 -7.90
N PHE A 185 -4.42 8.50 -8.04
CA PHE A 185 -3.87 7.54 -8.99
C PHE A 185 -3.91 8.09 -10.43
N THR A 186 -3.03 7.56 -11.27
CA THR A 186 -3.05 7.75 -12.72
C THR A 186 -3.28 6.41 -13.38
N MET A 187 -4.31 6.32 -14.22
CA MET A 187 -4.47 5.18 -15.12
C MET A 187 -3.66 5.44 -16.40
N VAL A 188 -2.99 4.42 -16.94
CA VAL A 188 -2.22 4.51 -18.18
C VAL A 188 -2.59 3.36 -19.10
N VAL A 189 -2.92 3.68 -20.35
CA VAL A 189 -3.19 2.68 -21.40
C VAL A 189 -1.97 2.57 -22.30
N TYR A 190 -1.41 1.37 -22.41
CA TYR A 190 -0.31 1.04 -23.31
C TYR A 190 -0.82 0.20 -24.48
N THR A 191 -0.33 0.46 -25.69
CA THR A 191 -0.69 -0.31 -26.90
C THR A 191 0.46 -1.21 -27.34
N VAL A 192 0.13 -2.29 -28.07
CA VAL A 192 1.10 -3.25 -28.58
C VAL A 192 2.07 -2.53 -29.53
N PRO A 193 3.39 -2.78 -29.46
CA PRO A 193 4.34 -2.23 -30.42
C PRO A 193 3.98 -2.57 -31.86
N HIS A 194 4.03 -1.58 -32.73
CA HIS A 194 4.00 -1.77 -34.17
C HIS A 194 5.30 -2.44 -34.65
N THR A 195 5.21 -3.14 -35.78
CA THR A 195 6.38 -3.70 -36.47
C THR A 195 7.34 -2.62 -36.97
N THR A 196 6.80 -1.43 -37.29
CA THR A 196 7.60 -0.29 -37.74
C THR A 196 8.09 0.50 -36.51
N ALA A 197 9.40 0.43 -36.21
CA ALA A 197 9.94 1.06 -35.01
C ALA A 197 9.69 2.57 -34.91
N THR A 198 9.60 3.29 -36.03
CA THR A 198 9.33 4.73 -36.07
C THR A 198 7.89 5.09 -35.71
N GLU A 199 6.98 4.12 -35.73
CA GLU A 199 5.60 4.29 -35.28
C GLU A 199 5.47 4.10 -33.77
N ASN A 200 6.48 3.54 -33.09
CA ASN A 200 6.43 3.29 -31.66
C ASN A 200 6.95 4.49 -30.85
N ASP A 201 6.25 4.79 -29.75
CA ASP A 201 6.68 5.80 -28.78
C ASP A 201 7.79 5.25 -27.85
N ALA A 202 7.94 3.93 -27.74
CA ALA A 202 9.07 3.27 -27.09
C ALA A 202 9.33 1.86 -27.67
N SER A 203 10.47 1.24 -27.34
CA SER A 203 10.80 -0.12 -27.83
C SER A 203 9.82 -1.21 -27.40
N TRP A 204 9.07 -0.98 -26.33
CA TRP A 204 8.16 -1.96 -25.74
C TRP A 204 6.69 -1.52 -25.77
N TYR A 205 6.31 -0.37 -26.35
CA TYR A 205 4.89 -0.08 -26.60
C TYR A 205 4.71 0.78 -27.85
N GLY A 206 3.54 0.63 -28.49
CA GLY A 206 3.17 1.45 -29.65
C GLY A 206 2.88 2.87 -29.23
N LYS A 207 1.83 3.06 -28.43
CA LYS A 207 1.35 4.33 -27.90
C LYS A 207 1.06 4.23 -26.41
N ARG A 208 1.02 5.39 -25.76
CA ARG A 208 0.66 5.51 -24.35
C ARG A 208 -0.31 6.67 -24.13
N LEU A 209 -1.40 6.42 -23.42
CA LEU A 209 -2.36 7.44 -23.01
C LEU A 209 -2.38 7.53 -21.49
N HIS A 210 -2.15 8.72 -20.95
CA HIS A 210 -2.25 8.99 -19.51
C HIS A 210 -3.66 9.43 -19.15
N VAL A 211 -4.14 9.00 -18.00
CA VAL A 211 -5.47 9.34 -17.49
C VAL A 211 -5.31 9.71 -16.01
N PRO A 212 -4.82 10.92 -15.69
CA PRO A 212 -4.68 11.36 -14.31
C PRO A 212 -6.08 11.54 -13.70
N LEU A 213 -6.39 10.86 -12.59
CA LEU A 213 -7.72 10.96 -11.99
C LEU A 213 -8.01 12.37 -11.46
N ALA A 214 -6.98 13.06 -10.95
CA ALA A 214 -7.05 14.47 -10.56
C ALA A 214 -7.41 15.41 -11.72
N ALA A 215 -7.27 14.94 -12.97
CA ALA A 215 -7.68 15.65 -14.17
C ALA A 215 -8.99 15.10 -14.75
N ALA A 216 -9.84 14.41 -14.00
CA ALA A 216 -11.16 14.01 -14.47
C ALA A 216 -12.06 15.25 -14.74
N ASN A 217 -12.98 15.14 -15.70
CA ASN A 217 -13.99 16.14 -15.94
C ASN A 217 -15.04 16.13 -14.82
N ALA A 218 -15.49 17.31 -14.41
CA ALA A 218 -16.42 17.48 -13.28
C ALA A 218 -15.95 16.69 -12.04
N LEU A 219 -14.68 16.88 -11.66
CA LEU A 219 -14.06 16.23 -10.51
C LEU A 219 -14.88 16.51 -9.23
N ASN A 220 -15.38 15.45 -8.63
CA ASN A 220 -16.06 15.39 -7.35
C ASN A 220 -15.57 14.14 -6.62
N ALA A 221 -14.36 14.26 -6.05
CA ALA A 221 -13.69 13.16 -5.37
C ALA A 221 -13.36 13.53 -3.92
N PRO A 222 -14.35 13.70 -3.03
CA PRO A 222 -14.10 14.02 -1.62
C PRO A 222 -13.18 12.98 -0.97
N ILE A 223 -12.28 13.48 -0.11
CA ILE A 223 -11.42 12.62 0.71
C ILE A 223 -12.25 11.78 1.66
N SER A 224 -11.66 10.69 2.14
CA SER A 224 -12.29 9.77 3.09
C SER A 224 -13.62 9.18 2.61
N THR A 225 -13.79 9.02 1.29
CA THR A 225 -14.91 8.31 0.68
C THR A 225 -14.44 7.56 -0.58
N TRP A 226 -15.19 6.54 -0.99
CA TRP A 226 -14.98 5.86 -2.26
C TRP A 226 -15.59 6.69 -3.40
N ASN A 227 -14.76 6.99 -4.39
CA ASN A 227 -15.14 7.79 -5.54
C ASN A 227 -15.07 6.94 -6.81
N GLU A 228 -16.19 6.83 -7.53
CA GLU A 228 -16.21 6.21 -8.86
C GLU A 228 -15.59 7.17 -9.88
N PHE A 229 -14.73 6.63 -10.74
CA PHE A 229 -14.25 7.27 -11.96
C PHE A 229 -14.64 6.42 -13.16
N THR A 230 -15.12 7.06 -14.22
CA THR A 230 -15.67 6.35 -15.39
C THR A 230 -15.34 7.06 -16.69
N THR A 231 -15.14 6.33 -17.78
CA THR A 231 -15.05 6.94 -19.13
C THR A 231 -16.41 7.42 -19.67
N GLY A 232 -17.50 7.16 -18.94
CA GLY A 232 -18.82 7.72 -19.23
C GLY A 232 -18.88 9.23 -18.98
N THR A 233 -20.01 9.84 -19.34
CA THR A 233 -20.28 11.26 -19.04
C THR A 233 -20.75 11.44 -17.59
N GLY A 234 -20.38 12.53 -16.93
CA GLY A 234 -20.83 12.84 -15.57
C GLY A 234 -19.72 13.37 -14.68
N ALA A 235 -19.93 13.28 -13.37
CA ALA A 235 -18.90 13.52 -12.38
C ALA A 235 -17.76 12.50 -12.51
N ASN A 236 -16.52 12.93 -12.23
CA ASN A 236 -15.33 12.08 -12.29
C ASN A 236 -15.13 11.37 -13.64
N SER A 237 -15.54 12.04 -14.73
CA SER A 237 -15.43 11.48 -16.07
C SER A 237 -13.95 11.49 -16.53
N LEU A 238 -13.39 10.30 -16.74
CA LEU A 238 -12.00 10.09 -17.09
C LEU A 238 -11.66 10.75 -18.43
N ARG A 239 -10.50 11.42 -18.48
CA ARG A 239 -10.00 12.05 -19.71
C ARG A 239 -8.58 11.60 -20.03
N PHE A 240 -8.34 11.35 -21.32
CA PHE A 240 -7.09 10.81 -21.84
C PHE A 240 -6.18 11.92 -22.36
N TRP A 241 -4.93 11.87 -21.92
CA TRP A 241 -3.86 12.74 -22.34
C TRP A 241 -2.86 11.97 -23.21
N ASP A 242 -2.75 12.38 -24.48
CA ASP A 242 -1.73 11.89 -25.41
C ASP A 242 -0.38 12.53 -25.11
N TYR A 243 0.36 11.90 -24.21
CA TYR A 243 1.71 12.33 -23.84
C TYR A 243 2.74 11.82 -24.85
N ARG A 244 3.40 12.74 -25.56
CA ARG A 244 4.44 12.40 -26.54
C ARG A 244 5.81 12.84 -26.02
N ASN A 245 6.73 11.90 -25.77
CA ASN A 245 8.10 12.22 -25.33
C ASN A 245 8.79 13.24 -26.26
N LYS A 246 8.55 13.12 -27.56
CA LYS A 246 9.09 14.04 -28.57
C LYS A 246 8.65 15.50 -28.34
N ASN A 247 7.39 15.72 -27.95
CA ASN A 247 6.87 17.07 -27.69
C ASN A 247 7.52 17.69 -26.44
N VAL A 248 7.88 16.88 -25.45
CA VAL A 248 8.58 17.37 -24.25
C VAL A 248 9.98 17.82 -24.61
N ALA A 249 10.71 17.03 -25.40
CA ALA A 249 12.03 17.42 -25.91
C ALA A 249 11.98 18.70 -26.76
N GLU A 250 10.85 18.95 -27.44
CA GLU A 250 10.62 20.14 -28.26
C GLU A 250 10.00 21.32 -27.50
N GLY A 251 9.65 21.16 -26.22
CA GLY A 251 8.99 22.19 -25.40
C GLY A 251 7.55 22.52 -25.84
N THR A 252 6.92 21.65 -26.63
CA THR A 252 5.60 21.86 -27.23
C THR A 252 4.49 21.07 -26.55
N GLN A 253 4.77 20.45 -25.39
CA GLN A 253 3.77 19.64 -24.70
C GLN A 253 2.63 20.53 -24.15
N PRO A 254 1.39 20.36 -24.63
CA PRO A 254 0.31 21.26 -24.24
C PRO A 254 -0.26 20.88 -22.88
N ALA A 255 -0.51 21.89 -22.04
CA ALA A 255 -0.94 21.68 -20.65
C ALA A 255 -2.37 21.14 -20.49
N ASN A 256 -3.25 21.28 -21.50
CA ASN A 256 -4.70 21.02 -21.36
C ASN A 256 -5.31 20.30 -22.58
N ASN A 257 -4.71 19.20 -23.04
CA ASN A 257 -5.23 18.41 -24.15
C ASN A 257 -5.74 17.05 -23.71
N TYR A 258 -6.94 17.08 -23.13
CA TYR A 258 -7.64 15.91 -22.67
C TYR A 258 -8.75 15.53 -23.65
N PHE A 259 -8.85 14.25 -23.97
CA PHE A 259 -9.87 13.67 -24.84
C PHE A 259 -10.79 12.77 -24.02
N SER A 260 -12.08 12.72 -24.35
CA SER A 260 -12.93 11.63 -23.86
C SER A 260 -12.63 10.33 -24.60
N LEU A 261 -13.06 9.18 -24.07
CA LEU A 261 -13.00 7.91 -24.82
C LEU A 261 -13.75 8.03 -26.16
N ALA A 262 -14.89 8.71 -26.17
CA ALA A 262 -15.68 8.93 -27.38
C ALA A 262 -14.91 9.73 -28.44
N ASP A 263 -14.12 10.74 -28.05
CA ASP A 263 -13.28 11.51 -28.97
C ASP A 263 -12.22 10.63 -29.62
N LEU A 264 -11.52 9.81 -28.84
CA LEU A 264 -10.52 8.86 -29.34
C LEU A 264 -11.12 7.79 -30.26
N GLN A 265 -12.41 7.46 -30.08
CA GLN A 265 -13.12 6.48 -30.89
C GLN A 265 -13.77 7.04 -32.15
N LYS A 266 -13.94 8.37 -32.24
CA LYS A 266 -14.55 9.04 -33.39
C LYS A 266 -13.63 9.10 -34.60
N GLY A 267 -12.32 9.20 -34.38
CA GLY A 267 -11.33 9.30 -35.45
C GLY A 267 -9.98 9.81 -34.94
N PRO A 268 -9.09 10.21 -35.87
CA PRO A 268 -7.79 10.77 -35.50
C PRO A 268 -7.93 12.03 -34.63
N VAL A 269 -7.20 12.08 -33.52
CA VAL A 269 -7.13 13.25 -32.64
C VAL A 269 -5.79 13.96 -32.76
N THR A 270 -5.82 15.29 -32.66
CA THR A 270 -4.61 16.12 -32.65
C THR A 270 -4.63 16.97 -31.39
N PRO A 271 -3.71 16.78 -30.44
CA PRO A 271 -3.55 17.69 -29.32
C PRO A 271 -3.34 19.13 -29.84
N ALA A 272 -4.06 20.12 -29.31
CA ALA A 272 -3.84 21.53 -29.63
C ALA A 272 -2.35 21.90 -29.51
N GLY A 273 -1.80 22.56 -30.53
CA GLY A 273 -0.37 22.95 -30.56
C GLY A 273 0.59 21.85 -31.05
N VAL A 274 0.09 20.64 -31.33
CA VAL A 274 0.89 19.53 -31.87
C VAL A 274 0.48 19.27 -33.32
N THR A 275 1.43 18.88 -34.17
CA THR A 275 1.14 18.43 -35.55
C THR A 275 1.09 16.90 -35.62
N GLY A 276 0.34 16.38 -36.58
CA GLY A 276 0.17 14.93 -36.75
C GLY A 276 -0.92 14.36 -35.84
N ALA A 277 -2.08 14.15 -36.45
CA ALA A 277 -3.19 13.43 -35.81
C ALA A 277 -2.78 11.98 -35.57
N ARG A 278 -3.21 11.40 -34.44
CA ARG A 278 -3.07 9.98 -34.13
C ARG A 278 -4.44 9.34 -34.10
N ASP A 279 -4.59 8.22 -34.79
CA ASP A 279 -5.80 7.41 -34.74
C ASP A 279 -5.58 6.25 -33.78
N TYR A 280 -6.33 6.22 -32.69
CA TYR A 280 -6.17 5.19 -31.67
C TYR A 280 -7.13 4.02 -31.85
N ARG A 281 -8.08 4.11 -32.79
CA ARG A 281 -9.18 3.14 -32.90
C ARG A 281 -8.67 1.72 -33.13
N THR A 282 -7.63 1.57 -33.95
CA THR A 282 -7.04 0.27 -34.31
C THR A 282 -5.91 -0.16 -33.40
N GLU A 283 -5.56 0.66 -32.40
CA GLU A 283 -4.48 0.33 -31.49
C GLU A 283 -4.90 -0.81 -30.57
N GLN A 284 -4.21 -1.95 -30.67
CA GLN A 284 -4.42 -3.07 -29.77
C GLN A 284 -3.86 -2.72 -28.39
N ILE A 285 -4.67 -2.91 -27.35
CA ILE A 285 -4.28 -2.66 -25.97
C ILE A 285 -3.33 -3.76 -25.51
N ARG A 286 -2.20 -3.34 -24.93
CA ARG A 286 -1.21 -4.21 -24.30
C ARG A 286 -1.44 -4.31 -22.79
N TYR A 287 -1.57 -3.15 -22.15
CA TYR A 287 -1.81 -3.03 -20.71
C TYR A 287 -2.76 -1.87 -20.40
N ILE A 288 -3.53 -2.02 -19.34
CA ILE A 288 -4.05 -0.90 -18.55
C ILE A 288 -3.33 -0.96 -17.21
N SER A 289 -2.61 0.10 -16.83
CA SER A 289 -1.93 0.18 -15.55
C SER A 289 -2.50 1.27 -14.66
N PHE A 290 -2.34 1.12 -13.35
CA PHE A 290 -2.66 2.11 -12.34
C PHE A 290 -1.40 2.41 -11.56
N ALA A 291 -1.06 3.69 -11.44
CA ALA A 291 0.21 4.10 -10.87
C ALA A 291 0.10 5.41 -10.08
N THR A 292 1.09 5.67 -9.23
CA THR A 292 1.36 7.03 -8.74
C THR A 292 2.39 7.72 -9.63
N ASN A 293 2.42 9.06 -9.63
CA ASN A 293 3.49 9.74 -10.33
C ASN A 293 4.79 9.61 -9.53
N SER A 294 5.90 9.39 -10.21
CA SER A 294 7.21 9.37 -9.56
C SER A 294 7.54 10.69 -8.87
N SER A 295 7.01 11.81 -9.38
CA SER A 295 7.18 13.15 -8.82
C SER A 295 6.32 13.45 -7.60
N ASP A 296 5.37 12.58 -7.24
CA ASP A 296 4.52 12.82 -6.07
C ASP A 296 5.39 12.73 -4.81
N ALA A 297 5.41 13.81 -4.04
CA ALA A 297 6.19 13.91 -2.80
C ALA A 297 5.59 13.05 -1.68
N SER A 298 4.27 12.89 -1.68
CA SER A 298 3.52 12.00 -0.80
C SER A 298 2.32 11.44 -1.55
N PHE A 299 1.88 10.26 -1.14
CA PHE A 299 0.66 9.63 -1.65
C PHE A 299 0.01 8.85 -0.53
N ASP A 300 -1.33 8.88 -0.43
CA ASP A 300 -2.07 8.00 0.47
C ASP A 300 -3.47 7.74 -0.07
N GLY A 301 -3.61 6.65 -0.82
CA GLY A 301 -4.84 6.29 -1.48
C GLY A 301 -5.05 4.78 -1.62
N SER A 302 -6.31 4.38 -1.75
CA SER A 302 -6.71 3.00 -2.08
C SER A 302 -7.42 2.94 -3.43
N ILE A 303 -7.27 1.82 -4.14
CA ILE A 303 -7.89 1.56 -5.45
C ILE A 303 -8.61 0.20 -5.42
N ASP A 304 -9.77 0.13 -6.05
CA ASP A 304 -10.58 -1.09 -6.14
C ASP A 304 -11.62 -1.04 -7.27
N GLY A 305 -12.36 -2.14 -7.47
CA GLY A 305 -13.56 -2.20 -8.30
C GLY A 305 -13.32 -1.77 -9.75
N ILE A 306 -12.27 -2.32 -10.37
CA ILE A 306 -11.89 -1.98 -11.75
C ILE A 306 -12.77 -2.78 -12.71
N GLU A 307 -13.49 -2.10 -13.60
CA GLU A 307 -14.35 -2.74 -14.61
C GLU A 307 -13.96 -2.26 -16.01
N VAL A 308 -13.76 -3.20 -16.93
CA VAL A 308 -13.59 -2.91 -18.37
C VAL A 308 -14.68 -3.64 -19.14
N VAL A 309 -15.53 -2.87 -19.81
CA VAL A 309 -16.65 -3.39 -20.62
C VAL A 309 -16.36 -3.13 -22.09
N LEU A 310 -16.56 -4.13 -22.94
CA LEU A 310 -16.45 -4.04 -24.39
C LEU A 310 -17.81 -3.81 -25.04
N LYS A 311 -17.83 -3.24 -26.25
CA LYS A 311 -19.04 -2.98 -27.04
C LYS A 311 -19.81 -4.25 -27.44
N ASN A 312 -19.16 -5.41 -27.40
CA ASN A 312 -19.79 -6.71 -27.62
C ASN A 312 -20.45 -7.29 -26.36
N GLY A 313 -20.47 -6.55 -25.25
CA GLY A 313 -21.07 -6.95 -23.98
C GLY A 313 -20.14 -7.75 -23.06
N LYS A 314 -18.99 -8.23 -23.56
CA LYS A 314 -17.99 -8.88 -22.69
C LYS A 314 -17.40 -7.87 -21.71
N ALA A 315 -17.15 -8.30 -20.49
CA ALA A 315 -16.55 -7.47 -19.46
C ALA A 315 -15.60 -8.25 -18.56
N VAL A 316 -14.67 -7.54 -17.94
CA VAL A 316 -13.92 -8.04 -16.78
C VAL A 316 -14.15 -7.12 -15.60
N LYS A 317 -14.29 -7.71 -14.43
CA LYS A 317 -14.32 -7.03 -13.14
C LYS A 317 -13.15 -7.53 -12.32
N ILE A 318 -12.28 -6.62 -11.90
CA ILE A 318 -11.15 -6.91 -11.03
C ILE A 318 -11.47 -6.30 -9.67
N ASP A 319 -11.61 -7.19 -8.71
CA ASP A 319 -11.76 -6.88 -7.30
C ASP A 319 -10.37 -6.97 -6.65
N LEU A 320 -9.88 -5.85 -6.16
CA LEU A 320 -8.57 -5.77 -5.52
C LEU A 320 -8.76 -6.01 -4.02
N GLU A 321 -9.17 -7.23 -3.69
CA GLU A 321 -9.29 -7.69 -2.32
C GLU A 321 -7.91 -7.58 -1.64
N GLY A 322 -7.82 -6.88 -0.51
CA GLY A 322 -6.74 -7.11 0.43
C GLY A 322 -7.09 -8.31 1.32
N ASP A 323 -6.08 -8.93 1.93
CA ASP A 323 -6.33 -9.85 3.03
C ASP A 323 -6.76 -9.04 4.25
N ALA A 324 -8.02 -9.15 4.66
CA ALA A 324 -8.51 -8.54 5.89
C ALA A 324 -7.76 -9.02 7.14
N ASN A 325 -7.03 -10.13 7.04
CA ASN A 325 -6.16 -10.63 8.10
C ASN A 325 -4.76 -10.01 8.04
N LEU A 326 -4.27 -9.50 6.91
CA LEU A 326 -2.95 -8.87 6.84
C LEU A 326 -3.05 -7.35 7.01
N ARG A 327 -2.18 -6.79 7.84
CA ARG A 327 -1.99 -5.36 7.98
C ARG A 327 -0.52 -5.01 7.78
N ARG A 328 -0.21 -4.05 6.91
CA ARG A 328 1.10 -3.41 6.84
C ARG A 328 1.04 -2.01 7.43
N ILE A 329 2.02 -1.65 8.22
CA ILE A 329 2.19 -0.31 8.79
C ILE A 329 3.61 0.16 8.46
N SER A 330 3.74 1.27 7.76
CA SER A 330 5.02 1.96 7.59
C SER A 330 5.26 2.89 8.76
N ALA A 331 6.27 2.59 9.57
CA ALA A 331 6.66 3.36 10.74
C ALA A 331 7.91 4.19 10.41
N SER A 332 7.69 5.45 10.01
CA SER A 332 8.78 6.41 9.81
C SER A 332 9.52 6.70 11.12
N HIS A 333 10.75 7.23 11.02
CA HIS A 333 11.49 7.64 12.23
C HIS A 333 10.74 8.70 13.03
N ALA A 334 10.06 9.63 12.35
CA ALA A 334 9.20 10.60 13.02
C ALA A 334 8.07 9.92 13.81
N HIS A 335 7.39 8.91 13.24
CA HIS A 335 6.30 8.20 13.92
C HIS A 335 6.75 7.44 15.17
N LEU A 336 7.97 6.89 15.18
CA LEU A 336 8.51 6.25 16.39
C LEU A 336 9.04 7.28 17.39
N LEU A 337 9.58 8.42 16.93
CA LEU A 337 10.03 9.53 17.80
C LEU A 337 8.87 10.27 18.48
N GLU A 338 7.66 10.24 17.92
CA GLU A 338 6.46 10.77 18.57
C GLU A 338 6.13 10.04 19.88
N ALA A 339 6.58 8.78 20.04
CA ALA A 339 6.57 8.12 21.32
C ALA A 339 7.75 8.63 22.17
N THR A 340 7.48 9.04 23.41
CA THR A 340 8.56 9.33 24.35
C THR A 340 9.40 8.06 24.52
N PRO A 341 10.74 8.11 24.36
CA PRO A 341 11.55 6.95 24.60
C PRO A 341 11.30 6.43 26.02
N PRO A 342 11.27 5.11 26.22
CA PRO A 342 11.01 4.48 27.51
C PRO A 342 11.83 5.01 28.68
N ASP A 343 13.04 5.45 28.37
CA ASP A 343 14.05 5.84 29.32
C ASP A 343 14.77 7.06 28.77
N THR A 344 15.17 7.97 29.66
CA THR A 344 15.97 9.16 29.35
C THR A 344 17.32 8.81 28.71
N ASP A 345 17.77 7.57 28.86
CA ASP A 345 19.01 7.02 28.29
C ASP A 345 18.80 6.17 27.00
N SER A 346 17.63 6.24 26.35
CA SER A 346 17.36 5.53 25.08
C SER A 346 17.41 6.46 23.87
N SER A 347 17.81 5.93 22.71
CA SER A 347 17.74 6.63 21.41
C SER A 347 17.18 5.74 20.32
N TYR A 348 16.68 6.34 19.23
CA TYR A 348 15.99 5.63 18.14
C TYR A 348 16.89 5.30 16.93
N GLY A 349 18.21 5.46 17.09
CA GLY A 349 19.17 5.33 15.99
C GLY A 349 19.08 6.42 14.94
N THR A 350 19.76 6.21 13.80
CA THR A 350 19.82 7.16 12.71
C THR A 350 19.43 6.48 11.39
N PRO A 351 18.63 7.13 10.52
CA PRO A 351 18.36 6.59 9.19
C PRO A 351 19.67 6.29 8.44
N SER A 352 19.75 5.14 7.76
CA SER A 352 20.87 4.77 6.89
C SER A 352 20.41 4.58 5.45
N THR A 353 21.26 4.95 4.51
CA THR A 353 21.07 4.74 3.07
C THR A 353 21.43 3.32 2.62
N ASP A 354 21.78 2.42 3.55
CA ASP A 354 21.97 1.01 3.24
C ASP A 354 20.68 0.44 2.64
N ALA A 355 20.79 -0.16 1.46
CA ALA A 355 19.65 -0.70 0.72
C ALA A 355 18.83 -1.66 1.61
N PRO A 356 17.55 -1.36 1.87
CA PRO A 356 16.69 -2.15 2.73
C PRO A 356 16.40 -3.52 2.12
N TYR A 357 15.78 -4.39 2.91
CA TYR A 357 15.45 -5.71 2.43
C TYR A 357 14.26 -5.66 1.47
N GLY A 358 14.52 -5.89 0.18
CA GLY A 358 13.48 -5.99 -0.85
C GLY A 358 13.44 -4.83 -1.86
N GLY A 359 14.37 -3.87 -1.80
CA GLY A 359 14.47 -2.85 -2.84
C GLY A 359 15.00 -1.50 -2.37
N VAL A 360 14.31 -0.44 -2.80
CA VAL A 360 14.73 0.96 -2.67
C VAL A 360 14.01 1.59 -1.48
N GLY A 361 14.76 2.21 -0.57
CA GLY A 361 14.28 2.81 0.68
C GLY A 361 15.45 3.00 1.65
N SER A 362 15.17 3.32 2.92
CA SER A 362 16.18 3.48 3.98
C SER A 362 15.93 2.53 5.15
N SER A 363 16.93 1.76 5.57
CA SER A 363 16.89 0.98 6.81
C SER A 363 17.35 1.80 8.01
N TRP A 364 17.12 1.29 9.22
CA TRP A 364 17.48 1.99 10.44
C TRP A 364 18.80 1.49 10.98
N ALA A 365 19.87 2.27 10.84
CA ALA A 365 21.15 1.91 11.44
C ALA A 365 21.26 2.47 12.85
N TYR A 366 21.72 1.63 13.76
CA TYR A 366 22.20 2.07 15.05
C TYR A 366 23.70 1.89 15.12
N VAL A 367 24.39 2.99 15.41
CA VAL A 367 25.83 3.00 15.71
C VAL A 367 25.99 3.50 17.14
N LYS A 368 26.52 2.62 17.99
CA LYS A 368 27.04 2.97 19.30
C LYS A 368 28.55 2.83 19.23
N ASP A 369 29.26 3.94 19.35
CA ASP A 369 30.72 3.99 19.32
C ASP A 369 31.28 3.83 20.74
N ALA A 370 32.36 3.05 20.88
CA ALA A 370 33.06 2.83 22.13
C ALA A 370 33.61 4.14 22.74
N ASP A 371 33.93 5.13 21.90
CA ASP A 371 34.53 6.40 22.31
C ASP A 371 33.50 7.46 22.77
N SER A 372 32.20 7.20 22.57
CA SER A 372 31.11 8.06 23.03
C SER A 372 30.27 7.33 24.10
N PRO A 373 30.67 7.39 25.38
CA PRO A 373 29.98 6.69 26.48
C PRO A 373 28.63 7.31 26.85
N ALA A 374 28.07 8.20 26.01
CA ALA A 374 26.72 8.67 26.19
C ALA A 374 25.81 7.43 26.22
N LYS A 375 25.19 7.23 27.38
CA LYS A 375 24.29 6.12 27.68
C LYS A 375 23.15 6.16 26.66
N GLY A 376 23.29 5.32 25.66
CA GLY A 376 22.28 5.08 24.64
C GLY A 376 22.11 3.58 24.53
N LYS A 377 20.89 3.11 24.68
CA LYS A 377 20.45 1.89 24.01
C LYS A 377 19.54 2.29 22.86
N PHE A 378 19.65 1.60 21.74
CA PHE A 378 18.53 1.58 20.81
C PHE A 378 17.35 0.95 21.54
N GLU A 379 16.19 1.60 21.58
CA GLU A 379 14.96 0.98 22.06
C GLU A 379 13.74 1.68 21.48
N PHE A 380 12.81 0.90 20.93
CA PHE A 380 11.47 1.38 20.62
C PHE A 380 10.42 0.30 20.93
N TYR A 381 9.16 0.71 20.93
CA TYR A 381 8.02 -0.15 21.27
C TYR A 381 7.02 -0.26 20.13
N LEU A 382 6.48 -1.47 20.02
CA LEU A 382 5.30 -1.83 19.25
C LEU A 382 4.15 -2.09 20.25
N PRO A 383 3.33 -1.08 20.59
CA PRO A 383 2.28 -1.22 21.59
C PRO A 383 1.02 -1.92 21.07
N PHE A 384 0.58 -2.97 21.77
CA PHE A 384 -0.57 -3.81 21.40
C PHE A 384 -1.74 -3.71 22.38
N ALA A 385 -1.49 -3.43 23.66
CA ALA A 385 -2.53 -3.16 24.63
C ALA A 385 -2.84 -1.66 24.72
N ALA A 386 -4.12 -1.32 24.91
CA ALA A 386 -4.50 0.02 25.32
C ALA A 386 -4.11 0.22 26.78
N GLU A 387 -3.29 1.22 27.05
CA GLU A 387 -3.08 1.74 28.41
C GLU A 387 -4.09 2.88 28.59
N PRO A 388 -5.23 2.66 29.26
CA PRO A 388 -6.27 3.69 29.39
C PRO A 388 -5.75 4.98 30.05
N ASP A 389 -4.66 4.87 30.81
CA ASP A 389 -4.05 5.97 31.56
C ASP A 389 -2.71 6.45 30.98
N ALA A 390 -2.27 5.93 29.81
CA ALA A 390 -1.03 6.39 29.19
C ALA A 390 -1.14 7.87 28.80
N THR A 391 -0.28 8.68 29.40
CA THR A 391 -0.17 10.11 29.11
C THR A 391 1.24 10.42 28.63
N PRO A 392 1.43 10.83 27.36
CA PRO A 392 0.42 11.01 26.31
C PRO A 392 -0.13 9.68 25.76
N PRO A 393 -1.32 9.69 25.10
CA PRO A 393 -1.81 8.51 24.40
C PRO A 393 -0.80 8.06 23.32
N PRO A 394 -0.75 6.75 23.00
CA PRO A 394 0.18 6.26 21.98
C PRO A 394 -0.05 6.98 20.63
N PRO A 395 1.00 7.16 19.81
CA PRO A 395 0.85 7.73 18.48
C PRO A 395 -0.24 7.03 17.65
N PRO A 396 -1.04 7.75 16.83
CA PRO A 396 -2.18 7.21 16.09
C PRO A 396 -1.82 6.02 15.18
N VAL A 397 -0.58 5.93 14.71
CA VAL A 397 -0.09 4.81 13.90
C VAL A 397 -0.33 3.46 14.59
N TRP A 398 -0.23 3.42 15.93
CA TRP A 398 -0.41 2.20 16.71
C TRP A 398 -1.87 1.86 17.01
N ASP A 399 -2.79 2.82 16.94
CA ASP A 399 -4.22 2.51 17.00
C ASP A 399 -4.63 1.57 15.85
N SER A 400 -4.01 1.75 14.68
CA SER A 400 -4.24 0.85 13.56
C SER A 400 -3.69 -0.55 13.81
N ALA A 401 -2.54 -0.70 14.48
CA ALA A 401 -1.98 -2.00 14.83
C ALA A 401 -2.87 -2.72 15.85
N ARG A 402 -3.27 -2.00 16.90
CA ARG A 402 -4.12 -2.50 17.99
C ARG A 402 -5.50 -2.89 17.51
N SER A 403 -6.17 -2.03 16.75
CA SER A 403 -7.50 -2.32 16.22
C SER A 403 -7.49 -3.52 15.27
N HIS A 404 -6.39 -3.72 14.52
CA HIS A 404 -6.23 -4.87 13.63
C HIS A 404 -6.05 -6.18 14.39
N LEU A 405 -5.00 -6.30 15.21
CA LEU A 405 -4.70 -7.54 15.93
C LEU A 405 -5.72 -7.83 17.04
N GLY A 406 -6.19 -6.79 17.73
CA GLY A 406 -6.92 -6.89 19.00
C GLY A 406 -5.98 -7.19 20.18
N ASP A 407 -6.55 -7.37 21.37
CA ASP A 407 -5.84 -8.00 22.48
C ASP A 407 -5.49 -9.45 22.10
N PHE A 408 -4.26 -9.87 22.38
CA PHE A 408 -3.84 -11.26 22.22
C PHE A 408 -2.88 -11.70 23.31
N THR A 409 -2.83 -13.01 23.54
CA THR A 409 -1.93 -13.68 24.48
C THR A 409 -0.73 -14.27 23.76
N ILE A 410 0.35 -14.58 24.49
CA ILE A 410 1.48 -15.34 23.93
C ILE A 410 1.02 -16.66 23.31
N GLY A 411 0.00 -17.30 23.92
CA GLY A 411 -0.60 -18.52 23.44
C GLY A 411 -1.24 -18.44 22.05
N GLU A 412 -1.63 -17.24 21.60
CA GLU A 412 -2.27 -16.99 20.31
C GLU A 412 -1.27 -16.54 19.24
N ILE A 413 -0.01 -16.30 19.60
CA ILE A 413 1.04 -15.97 18.63
C ILE A 413 1.37 -17.22 17.82
N LYS A 414 1.18 -17.15 16.51
CA LYS A 414 1.62 -18.19 15.57
C LYS A 414 3.12 -18.05 15.31
N SER A 415 3.56 -16.84 14.94
CA SER A 415 4.98 -16.56 14.74
C SER A 415 5.31 -15.07 14.87
N ILE A 416 6.53 -14.76 15.30
CA ILE A 416 7.17 -13.46 15.14
C ILE A 416 8.38 -13.62 14.22
N SER A 417 8.58 -12.71 13.28
CA SER A 417 9.74 -12.64 12.41
C SER A 417 10.36 -11.25 12.40
N LEU A 418 11.70 -11.17 12.36
CA LEU A 418 12.48 -9.95 12.41
C LEU A 418 13.50 -9.95 11.28
N ARG A 419 13.74 -8.79 10.67
CA ARG A 419 14.74 -8.60 9.62
C ARG A 419 15.84 -7.67 10.12
N SER A 420 17.06 -8.19 10.28
CA SER A 420 18.22 -7.42 10.70
C SER A 420 19.46 -7.66 9.83
N ARG A 421 20.34 -6.67 9.78
CA ARG A 421 21.67 -6.71 9.17
C ARG A 421 22.67 -6.27 10.22
N ILE A 422 23.69 -7.07 10.50
CA ILE A 422 24.67 -6.80 11.55
C ILE A 422 26.05 -6.59 10.95
N ALA A 423 26.85 -5.69 11.52
CA ALA A 423 28.24 -5.50 11.09
C ALA A 423 29.22 -6.42 11.84
N VAL A 424 28.82 -6.96 13.00
CA VAL A 424 29.68 -7.80 13.85
C VAL A 424 28.93 -9.07 14.24
N ALA A 425 29.58 -10.24 14.08
CA ALA A 425 28.90 -11.53 14.15
C ALA A 425 28.34 -11.89 15.53
N ASP A 426 28.79 -11.29 16.63
CA ASP A 426 28.37 -11.61 18.00
C ASP A 426 27.42 -10.58 18.62
N LYS A 427 27.09 -9.51 17.89
CA LYS A 427 26.20 -8.44 18.33
C LYS A 427 25.00 -8.38 17.41
N ASP A 428 23.80 -8.35 17.97
CA ASP A 428 22.55 -8.31 17.20
C ASP A 428 21.45 -7.69 18.06
N PHE A 429 20.32 -7.36 17.43
CA PHE A 429 19.20 -6.80 18.16
C PHE A 429 18.65 -7.78 19.20
N THR A 430 18.03 -7.21 20.22
CA THR A 430 17.25 -7.90 21.23
C THR A 430 15.78 -7.56 21.03
N MET A 431 14.93 -8.57 21.04
CA MET A 431 13.49 -8.43 21.13
C MET A 431 13.07 -8.71 22.57
N ILE A 432 12.20 -7.87 23.13
CA ILE A 432 11.65 -8.07 24.47
C ILE A 432 10.12 -8.06 24.37
N VAL A 433 9.47 -9.11 24.85
CA VAL A 433 8.01 -9.19 24.96
C VAL A 433 7.61 -8.80 26.38
N TYR A 434 6.83 -7.73 26.50
CA TYR A 434 6.22 -7.31 27.75
C TYR A 434 4.75 -7.73 27.79
N THR A 435 4.27 -8.20 28.93
CA THR A 435 2.88 -8.61 29.13
C THR A 435 2.16 -7.68 30.09
N LEU A 436 0.84 -7.61 30.01
CA LEU A 436 0.03 -6.82 30.94
C LEU A 436 0.12 -7.43 32.34
N PRO A 437 0.17 -6.61 33.41
CA PRO A 437 0.05 -7.12 34.75
C PRO A 437 -1.35 -7.70 34.95
N ASP A 438 -1.45 -8.89 35.55
CA ASP A 438 -2.73 -9.55 35.82
C ASP A 438 -3.04 -9.66 37.33
N GLY A 439 -2.16 -9.11 38.17
CA GLY A 439 -2.27 -9.14 39.63
C GLY A 439 -1.76 -10.45 40.25
N THR A 440 -1.35 -11.40 39.42
CA THR A 440 -0.80 -12.69 39.82
C THR A 440 0.64 -12.78 39.36
N ASP A 441 1.52 -13.01 40.32
CA ASP A 441 2.96 -13.24 40.11
C ASP A 441 3.72 -12.24 39.21
N ASP A 442 3.18 -11.03 38.98
CA ASP A 442 3.77 -9.96 38.17
C ASP A 442 5.22 -9.64 38.56
N ASP A 443 6.08 -9.51 37.55
CA ASP A 443 7.48 -9.17 37.74
C ASP A 443 7.65 -7.70 38.20
N LYS A 444 6.74 -6.79 37.79
CA LYS A 444 6.66 -5.38 38.22
C LYS A 444 5.21 -4.87 38.23
N SER A 445 4.97 -3.73 38.88
CA SER A 445 3.64 -3.11 38.93
C SER A 445 3.09 -2.65 37.58
N TRP A 446 3.93 -2.49 36.55
CA TRP A 446 3.55 -1.96 35.24
C TRP A 446 3.64 -2.98 34.10
N TYR A 447 4.11 -4.20 34.37
CA TYR A 447 4.10 -5.33 33.44
C TYR A 447 4.02 -6.66 34.19
N GLY A 448 3.33 -7.64 33.60
CA GLY A 448 3.26 -8.99 34.15
C GLY A 448 4.58 -9.74 33.98
N ARG A 449 5.08 -9.81 32.74
CA ARG A 449 6.32 -10.49 32.35
C ARG A 449 7.19 -9.62 31.48
N ARG A 450 8.50 -9.87 31.58
CA ARG A 450 9.51 -9.39 30.64
C ARG A 450 10.31 -10.56 30.10
N ILE A 451 10.01 -10.97 28.87
CA ILE A 451 10.62 -12.13 28.20
C ILE A 451 11.56 -11.61 27.12
N HIS A 452 12.81 -12.05 27.16
CA HIS A 452 13.85 -11.56 26.26
C HIS A 452 14.17 -12.57 25.16
N ALA A 453 14.60 -12.08 24.00
CA ALA A 453 15.09 -12.85 22.89
C ALA A 453 16.22 -12.09 22.20
N GLN A 454 17.41 -12.68 22.15
CA GLN A 454 18.63 -12.10 21.60
C GLN A 454 18.88 -12.79 20.26
N LEU A 455 18.96 -12.03 19.18
CA LEU A 455 19.07 -12.60 17.84
C LEU A 455 20.40 -13.31 17.61
N ASN A 456 21.48 -12.85 18.24
CA ASN A 456 22.78 -13.55 18.25
C ASN A 456 22.72 -14.94 18.90
N TRP A 457 21.68 -15.26 19.69
CA TRP A 457 21.45 -16.56 20.33
C TRP A 457 20.36 -17.40 19.67
N ALA A 458 19.90 -17.01 18.48
CA ALA A 458 18.98 -17.81 17.72
C ALA A 458 19.51 -19.25 17.53
N ALA A 459 18.63 -20.25 17.63
CA ALA A 459 19.00 -21.62 17.30
C ALA A 459 19.29 -21.75 15.81
N SER A 460 20.25 -22.63 15.46
CA SER A 460 20.70 -22.86 14.08
C SER A 460 21.07 -21.55 13.37
N ARG A 461 21.80 -20.67 14.08
CA ARG A 461 22.12 -19.34 13.57
C ARG A 461 22.94 -19.40 12.28
N LYS A 462 22.39 -18.79 11.23
CA LYS A 462 22.99 -18.50 9.93
C LYS A 462 22.73 -17.03 9.62
N ALA A 463 23.51 -16.17 10.27
CA ALA A 463 23.44 -14.73 10.12
C ALA A 463 24.82 -14.17 9.76
N PRO A 464 25.23 -14.24 8.48
CA PRO A 464 26.46 -13.59 8.04
C PRO A 464 26.41 -12.09 8.32
N VAL A 465 27.58 -11.53 8.59
CA VAL A 465 27.74 -10.07 8.71
C VAL A 465 27.48 -9.40 7.36
N ASP A 466 27.01 -8.16 7.41
CA ASP A 466 26.70 -7.32 6.26
C ASP A 466 25.65 -7.90 5.29
N THR A 467 24.92 -8.94 5.69
CA THR A 467 23.78 -9.48 4.95
C THR A 467 22.48 -9.27 5.72
N TRP A 468 21.39 -9.06 4.99
CA TRP A 468 20.05 -9.11 5.59
C TRP A 468 19.72 -10.54 6.00
N ASN A 469 19.36 -10.71 7.27
CA ASN A 469 19.03 -11.97 7.89
C ASN A 469 17.59 -11.93 8.39
N THR A 470 16.85 -13.00 8.15
CA THR A 470 15.52 -13.19 8.77
C THR A 470 15.67 -14.09 9.98
N PHE A 471 15.17 -13.62 11.11
CA PHE A 471 15.01 -14.39 12.34
C PHE A 471 13.53 -14.67 12.55
N SER A 472 13.17 -15.88 12.97
CA SER A 472 11.77 -16.23 13.20
C SER A 472 11.60 -17.15 14.39
N THR A 473 10.47 -17.06 15.08
CA THR A 473 10.11 -18.03 16.13
C THR A 473 9.81 -19.44 15.58
N ASN A 474 9.59 -19.56 14.27
CA ASN A 474 9.39 -20.84 13.59
C ASN A 474 10.65 -21.72 13.64
N ALA A 475 10.47 -23.04 13.60
CA ALA A 475 11.60 -23.97 13.54
C ALA A 475 12.37 -23.80 12.22
N GLY A 476 13.70 -23.76 12.28
CA GLY A 476 14.55 -23.58 11.11
C GLY A 476 15.86 -22.87 11.44
N ASP A 477 16.48 -22.31 10.40
CA ASP A 477 17.62 -21.41 10.54
C ASP A 477 17.20 -20.12 11.25
N ASN A 478 18.09 -19.55 12.07
CA ASN A 478 17.85 -18.30 12.80
C ASN A 478 16.58 -18.35 13.67
N GLN A 479 16.31 -19.49 14.30
CA GLN A 479 15.13 -19.65 15.16
C GLN A 479 15.28 -18.82 16.45
N ILE A 480 14.40 -17.85 16.65
CA ILE A 480 14.34 -17.01 17.86
C ILE A 480 14.06 -17.89 19.08
N ARG A 481 14.90 -17.72 20.11
CA ARG A 481 14.73 -18.35 21.42
C ARG A 481 14.57 -17.28 22.49
N PHE A 482 13.76 -17.60 23.48
CA PHE A 482 13.36 -16.73 24.57
C PHE A 482 14.00 -17.16 25.88
N TRP A 483 14.17 -16.23 26.81
CA TRP A 483 14.44 -16.52 28.21
C TRP A 483 13.76 -15.51 29.14
N ASP A 484 13.77 -15.85 30.42
CA ASP A 484 13.14 -15.09 31.50
C ASP A 484 14.19 -14.72 32.55
N THR A 485 14.29 -13.43 32.87
CA THR A 485 15.31 -12.84 33.77
C THR A 485 14.96 -12.91 35.26
N ARG A 486 13.91 -13.62 35.66
CA ARG A 486 13.45 -13.76 37.07
C ARG A 486 14.53 -14.01 38.14
N LYS A 487 15.65 -14.64 37.79
CA LYS A 487 16.69 -15.02 38.75
C LYS A 487 17.66 -13.87 39.07
N THR A 488 17.97 -13.07 38.06
CA THR A 488 19.01 -12.04 37.98
C THR A 488 18.89 -11.42 36.59
N ASP A 489 19.25 -10.15 36.40
CA ASP A 489 19.46 -9.58 35.04
C ASP A 489 20.62 -10.30 34.29
N GLU A 490 21.28 -11.29 34.92
CA GLU A 490 22.26 -12.14 34.28
C GLU A 490 21.62 -13.06 33.24
N GLN A 491 22.23 -13.01 32.07
CA GLN A 491 21.97 -13.83 30.90
C GLN A 491 22.02 -15.33 31.24
N PRO A 492 20.92 -16.09 31.08
CA PRO A 492 21.02 -17.52 31.19
C PRO A 492 21.85 -18.05 30.02
N GLY A 493 22.80 -18.94 30.31
CA GLY A 493 23.43 -19.74 29.26
C GLY A 493 22.39 -20.53 28.46
N ALA A 494 22.81 -21.17 27.37
CA ALA A 494 21.92 -21.84 26.41
C ALA A 494 20.87 -22.80 27.02
N ALA A 495 21.13 -23.37 28.20
CA ALA A 495 20.22 -24.26 28.92
C ALA A 495 18.98 -23.58 29.55
N GLY A 496 18.91 -22.25 29.56
CA GLY A 496 17.76 -21.49 30.07
C GLY A 496 16.83 -20.93 28.98
N GLN A 497 17.09 -21.25 27.71
CA GLN A 497 16.35 -20.71 26.58
C GLN A 497 15.25 -21.67 26.10
N PHE A 498 14.15 -21.12 25.59
CA PHE A 498 12.99 -21.88 25.09
C PHE A 498 12.41 -21.28 23.80
N THR A 499 11.70 -22.09 23.04
CA THR A 499 11.02 -21.69 21.79
C THR A 499 9.61 -21.18 22.05
N LEU A 500 9.01 -20.46 21.10
CA LEU A 500 7.60 -20.08 21.17
C LEU A 500 6.69 -21.31 21.32
N ALA A 501 6.97 -22.40 20.60
CA ALA A 501 6.22 -23.65 20.71
C ALA A 501 6.24 -24.22 22.15
N GLN A 502 7.37 -24.13 22.86
CA GLN A 502 7.45 -24.53 24.26
C GLN A 502 6.64 -23.60 25.18
N MET A 503 6.64 -22.29 24.93
CA MET A 503 5.82 -21.32 25.69
C MET A 503 4.32 -21.56 25.52
N LYS A 504 3.90 -22.04 24.34
CA LYS A 504 2.51 -22.39 24.03
C LYS A 504 2.07 -23.74 24.60
N ALA A 505 3.01 -24.66 24.81
CA ALA A 505 2.72 -26.03 25.23
C ALA A 505 2.31 -26.14 26.72
N GLY A 506 2.64 -25.16 27.54
CA GLY A 506 2.28 -25.09 28.96
C GLY A 506 3.41 -24.56 29.83
N ALA A 507 3.39 -24.92 31.11
CA ALA A 507 4.35 -24.41 32.07
C ALA A 507 5.80 -24.83 31.75
N ILE A 508 6.69 -23.85 31.60
CA ILE A 508 8.14 -24.06 31.44
C ILE A 508 8.79 -23.96 32.82
N THR A 509 9.70 -24.89 33.13
CA THR A 509 10.53 -24.83 34.33
C THR A 509 11.98 -24.55 33.93
N PRO A 510 12.40 -23.27 33.84
CA PRO A 510 13.79 -22.96 33.59
C PRO A 510 14.68 -23.51 34.71
N THR A 511 15.94 -23.80 34.39
CA THR A 511 16.89 -24.37 35.36
C THR A 511 17.02 -23.47 36.60
N GLY A 512 16.57 -23.98 37.76
CA GLY A 512 16.64 -23.27 39.03
C GLY A 512 15.57 -22.19 39.22
N LEU A 513 14.47 -22.24 38.49
CA LEU A 513 13.25 -21.43 38.68
C LEU A 513 12.02 -22.32 38.85
N SER A 514 10.95 -21.76 39.42
CA SER A 514 9.65 -22.41 39.44
C SER A 514 9.03 -22.47 38.04
N ALA A 515 8.24 -23.53 37.81
CA ALA A 515 7.42 -23.68 36.61
C ALA A 515 6.53 -22.44 36.43
N ARG A 516 6.42 -21.93 35.20
CA ARG A 516 5.55 -20.80 34.85
C ARG A 516 4.91 -21.04 33.50
N ASP A 517 3.60 -20.79 33.43
CA ASP A 517 2.85 -20.82 32.18
C ASP A 517 2.84 -19.42 31.56
N TYR A 518 3.33 -19.30 30.34
CA TYR A 518 3.34 -18.03 29.61
C TYR A 518 2.13 -17.90 28.69
N ARG A 519 1.39 -18.99 28.45
CA ARG A 519 0.38 -19.07 27.40
C ARG A 519 -0.74 -18.04 27.56
N SER A 520 -1.19 -17.80 28.80
CA SER A 520 -2.29 -16.88 29.10
C SER A 520 -1.88 -15.41 29.22
N GLU A 521 -0.58 -15.13 29.18
CA GLU A 521 -0.05 -13.78 29.34
C GLU A 521 -0.46 -12.89 28.16
N LYS A 522 -1.23 -11.84 28.43
CA LYS A 522 -1.63 -10.85 27.41
C LYS A 522 -0.45 -9.99 27.02
N VAL A 523 -0.17 -9.88 25.72
CA VAL A 523 0.94 -9.07 25.22
C VAL A 523 0.59 -7.58 25.37
N LYS A 524 1.47 -6.84 26.05
CA LYS A 524 1.36 -5.39 26.23
C LYS A 524 2.04 -4.67 25.08
N PHE A 525 3.32 -4.96 24.85
CA PHE A 525 4.09 -4.46 23.72
C PHE A 525 5.28 -5.36 23.42
N ILE A 526 5.79 -5.27 22.19
CA ILE A 526 7.08 -5.84 21.80
C ILE A 526 8.07 -4.70 21.67
N SER A 527 9.23 -4.85 22.29
CA SER A 527 10.34 -3.92 22.17
C SER A 527 11.43 -4.49 21.29
N LEU A 528 12.05 -3.63 20.50
CA LEU A 528 13.29 -3.93 19.79
C LEU A 528 14.36 -3.00 20.31
N SER A 529 15.49 -3.56 20.72
CA SER A 529 16.54 -2.83 21.39
C SER A 529 17.94 -3.39 21.12
N THR A 530 18.97 -2.63 21.47
CA THR A 530 20.31 -3.18 21.72
C THR A 530 20.44 -3.60 23.18
N TYR A 531 21.34 -4.53 23.47
CA TYR A 531 21.52 -4.97 24.86
C TYR A 531 22.21 -3.87 25.69
N SER A 532 21.78 -3.69 26.94
CA SER A 532 22.13 -2.50 27.74
C SER A 532 23.61 -2.35 28.07
N ASN A 533 24.36 -3.47 28.11
CA ASN A 533 25.79 -3.48 28.40
C ASN A 533 26.68 -3.47 27.15
N GLU A 534 26.10 -3.41 25.95
CA GLU A 534 26.89 -3.33 24.72
C GLU A 534 27.63 -1.99 24.68
N THR A 535 28.96 -2.06 24.62
CA THR A 535 29.84 -0.88 24.54
C THR A 535 29.96 -0.36 23.11
N GLU A 536 29.69 -1.20 22.13
CA GLU A 536 29.73 -0.87 20.70
C GLU A 536 28.65 -1.71 20.00
N PHE A 537 27.88 -1.13 19.10
CA PHE A 537 26.88 -1.85 18.29
C PHE A 537 26.77 -1.19 16.92
N HIS A 538 26.76 -2.01 15.87
CA HIS A 538 26.62 -1.59 14.49
C HIS A 538 25.66 -2.56 13.79
N GLY A 539 24.44 -2.11 13.51
CA GLY A 539 23.46 -2.95 12.83
C GLY A 539 22.25 -2.15 12.36
N SER A 540 21.51 -2.76 11.44
CA SER A 540 20.29 -2.23 10.86
C SER A 540 19.09 -3.15 11.07
N ILE A 541 17.91 -2.56 11.25
CA ILE A 541 16.63 -3.27 11.32
C ILE A 541 15.67 -2.72 10.26
N ASP A 542 14.86 -3.61 9.69
CA ASP A 542 14.02 -3.33 8.50
C ASP A 542 12.54 -3.56 8.78
N GLY A 543 12.18 -4.62 9.50
CA GLY A 543 10.78 -4.86 9.83
C GLY A 543 10.53 -5.97 10.81
N VAL A 544 9.29 -5.98 11.32
CA VAL A 544 8.73 -7.01 12.20
C VAL A 544 7.44 -7.54 11.62
N GLU A 545 7.32 -8.86 11.56
CA GLU A 545 6.05 -9.52 11.26
C GLU A 545 5.55 -10.28 12.50
N ILE A 546 4.27 -10.12 12.82
CA ILE A 546 3.58 -10.89 13.86
C ILE A 546 2.38 -11.56 13.22
N GLN A 547 2.32 -12.88 13.29
CA GLN A 547 1.16 -13.68 12.89
C GLN A 547 0.50 -14.29 14.12
N LEU A 548 -0.83 -14.26 14.16
CA LEU A 548 -1.66 -14.90 15.17
C LEU A 548 -2.29 -16.19 14.62
N ASP A 549 -2.66 -17.11 15.51
CA ASP A 549 -3.28 -18.39 15.15
C ASP A 549 -4.67 -18.22 14.50
N ASN A 550 -5.33 -17.08 14.72
CA ASN A 550 -6.59 -16.72 14.08
C ASN A 550 -6.44 -16.25 12.62
N GLY A 551 -5.22 -16.25 12.07
CA GLY A 551 -4.90 -15.84 10.71
C GLY A 551 -4.45 -14.38 10.60
N LYS A 552 -4.75 -13.53 11.58
CA LYS A 552 -4.33 -12.12 11.56
C LYS A 552 -2.82 -11.99 11.56
N SER A 553 -2.29 -11.13 10.71
CA SER A 553 -0.89 -10.77 10.60
C SER A 553 -0.72 -9.25 10.59
N LEU A 554 0.36 -8.79 11.22
CA LEU A 554 0.81 -7.41 11.19
C LEU A 554 2.28 -7.38 10.74
N PHE A 555 2.56 -6.69 9.65
CA PHE A 555 3.90 -6.34 9.21
C PHE A 555 4.15 -4.85 9.52
N VAL A 556 5.09 -4.58 10.41
CA VAL A 556 5.60 -3.24 10.68
C VAL A 556 6.89 -3.08 9.88
N ASP A 557 6.84 -2.15 8.95
CA ASP A 557 7.92 -1.80 8.04
C ASP A 557 8.61 -0.53 8.53
N PHE A 558 9.93 -0.59 8.69
CA PHE A 558 10.74 0.55 9.13
C PHE A 558 11.33 1.32 7.94
N ASP A 559 11.00 0.96 6.70
CA ASP A 559 11.41 1.72 5.53
C ASP A 559 10.89 3.16 5.56
N GLN A 560 11.81 4.09 5.27
CA GLN A 560 11.52 5.51 5.00
C GLN A 560 11.63 5.84 3.53
#